data_AF-A0A5N5D9Y9-F1
#
_entry.id   AF-A0A5N5D9Y9-F1
#
_cell.length_a   1.000
_cell.length_b   1.000
_cell.length_c   1.000
_cell.angle_alpha   90.00
_cell.angle_beta   90.00
_cell.angle_gamma   90.00
#
_symmetry.space_group_name_H-M   'P 1'
#
loop_
_entity.id
_entity.type
_entity.pdbx_description
1 polymer ?
#
loop_
_entity_poly.entity_id
_entity_poly.type
_entity_poly.pdbx_seq_one_letter_code
_entity_poly.pdbx_strand_id
1 'polypeptide(L)'
;MICPRCLLRTGSRGLRSAAAANRAFTTTRAASAKAPTTDAARSASPAPPATSTSAAQPLSTPLTPSPDAAGVAKPGKPSSAPVLVQSSVPAGTPLKGLNFLKNKTDPVAMEDSEYPAWLWTTLQREGKSEEADEGDLFSKSKKQRRLAAKRLRKQAMLNPDLLAPKIPVYEQSIDLPAGDGTAKGSLEADKAREDLTKAMREQRRKAIKEANFLKAMG
;
A
#
# COMPACT_ATOMS: atom_id res chain seq x y z
N MET A 1 48.64 9.62 -2.48
CA MET A 1 49.07 10.82 -1.73
C MET A 1 47.89 11.31 -0.90
N ILE A 2 47.99 11.22 0.42
CA ILE A 2 46.90 11.51 1.37
C ILE A 2 47.02 12.97 1.81
N CYS A 3 45.95 13.75 1.69
CA CYS A 3 45.95 15.19 1.92
C CYS A 3 46.22 15.55 3.41
N PRO A 4 47.15 16.48 3.71
CA PRO A 4 47.50 16.84 5.08
C PRO A 4 46.35 17.47 5.87
N ARG A 5 45.32 18.00 5.20
CA ARG A 5 44.09 18.50 5.85
C ARG A 5 43.16 17.39 6.38
N CYS A 6 43.27 16.17 5.89
CA CYS A 6 42.43 15.05 6.32
C CYS A 6 42.91 14.47 7.67
N LEU A 7 44.20 14.55 7.97
CA LEU A 7 44.79 14.04 9.22
C LEU A 7 44.45 14.89 10.44
N LEU A 8 44.27 16.21 10.28
CA LEU A 8 43.92 17.09 11.41
C LEU A 8 42.42 17.02 11.79
N ARG A 9 41.56 16.42 10.97
CA ARG A 9 40.12 16.33 11.25
C ARG A 9 39.69 15.03 11.92
N THR A 10 40.54 14.01 11.90
CA THR A 10 40.32 12.74 12.59
C THR A 10 40.78 12.76 14.06
N GLY A 11 41.60 13.74 14.46
CA GLY A 11 42.15 13.85 15.81
C GLY A 11 41.28 14.57 16.86
N SER A 12 40.15 15.19 16.49
CA SER A 12 39.34 16.02 17.41
C SER A 12 38.00 15.44 17.82
N ARG A 13 37.77 14.13 17.60
CA ARG A 13 36.59 13.41 18.12
C ARG A 13 37.02 12.29 19.05
N GLY A 14 37.55 12.67 20.21
CA GLY A 14 37.84 11.73 21.29
C GLY A 14 37.49 12.35 22.64
N LEU A 15 36.70 11.61 23.42
CA LEU A 15 36.47 11.74 24.86
C LEU A 15 35.36 12.73 25.29
N ARG A 16 34.11 12.34 25.05
CA ARG A 16 33.05 12.60 26.04
C ARG A 16 32.54 11.26 26.55
N SER A 17 32.97 10.96 27.77
CA SER A 17 32.58 9.82 28.58
C SER A 17 31.05 9.78 28.73
N ALA A 18 30.42 8.73 28.19
CA ALA A 18 29.00 8.48 28.40
C ALA A 18 28.84 7.80 29.76
N ALA A 19 28.47 8.58 30.78
CA ALA A 19 28.03 8.04 32.05
C ALA A 19 26.74 7.24 31.83
N ALA A 20 26.81 5.92 32.03
CA ALA A 20 25.69 5.01 31.96
C ALA A 20 24.77 5.24 33.16
N ALA A 21 23.62 5.89 32.92
CA ALA A 21 22.52 5.90 33.88
C ALA A 21 21.68 4.63 33.67
N ASN A 22 21.81 3.67 34.59
CA ASN A 22 20.98 2.48 34.67
C ASN A 22 19.52 2.88 34.94
N ARG A 23 18.68 2.83 33.90
CA ARG A 23 17.21 2.92 34.04
C ARG A 23 16.66 1.51 34.21
N ALA A 24 16.31 1.16 35.44
CA ALA A 24 15.55 -0.05 35.75
C ALA A 24 14.13 0.07 35.18
N PHE A 25 13.79 -0.76 34.20
CA PHE A 25 12.41 -0.94 33.75
C PHE A 25 11.79 -2.11 34.50
N THR A 26 10.77 -1.83 35.30
CA THR A 26 9.92 -2.83 35.94
C THR A 26 9.00 -3.45 34.90
N THR A 27 9.21 -4.73 34.61
CA THR A 27 8.35 -5.54 33.75
C THR A 27 7.22 -6.11 34.61
N THR A 28 6.00 -5.61 34.46
CA THR A 28 4.79 -6.31 34.94
C THR A 28 4.37 -7.33 33.90
N ARG A 29 4.52 -8.60 34.25
CA ARG A 29 4.17 -9.78 33.45
C ARG A 29 2.64 -9.98 33.47
N ALA A 30 1.96 -9.73 32.36
CA ALA A 30 0.55 -10.06 32.20
C ALA A 30 0.39 -11.53 31.81
N ALA A 31 -0.45 -12.25 32.54
CA ALA A 31 -0.68 -13.68 32.42
C ALA A 31 -1.46 -14.04 31.13
N SER A 32 -0.96 -15.06 30.44
CA SER A 32 -1.59 -15.71 29.29
C SER A 32 -2.79 -16.54 29.75
N ALA A 33 -4.01 -16.14 29.36
CA ALA A 33 -5.21 -16.95 29.54
C ALA A 33 -5.29 -18.01 28.43
N LYS A 34 -5.23 -19.28 28.84
CA LYS A 34 -5.35 -20.48 28.00
C LYS A 34 -6.84 -20.74 27.76
N ALA A 35 -7.30 -20.75 26.51
CA ALA A 35 -8.68 -21.09 26.17
C ALA A 35 -8.91 -22.62 26.26
N PRO A 36 -10.07 -23.07 26.77
CA PRO A 36 -10.37 -24.48 26.92
C PRO A 36 -10.82 -25.12 25.59
N THR A 37 -10.28 -26.31 25.35
CA THR A 37 -10.70 -27.26 24.32
C THR A 37 -12.03 -27.89 24.70
N THR A 38 -13.04 -27.83 23.83
CA THR A 38 -14.22 -28.68 23.91
C THR A 38 -14.22 -29.64 22.72
N ASP A 39 -13.85 -30.89 23.04
CA ASP A 39 -14.20 -32.08 22.29
C ASP A 39 -15.72 -32.27 22.32
N ALA A 40 -16.35 -32.39 21.15
CA ALA A 40 -17.70 -32.94 21.04
C ALA A 40 -17.87 -33.55 19.64
N ALA A 41 -17.64 -34.86 19.59
CA ALA A 41 -18.05 -35.74 18.52
C ALA A 41 -19.57 -35.63 18.26
N ARG A 42 -19.96 -35.58 16.98
CA ARG A 42 -21.27 -36.07 16.52
C ARG A 42 -21.19 -36.52 15.07
N SER A 43 -21.25 -37.83 14.91
CA SER A 43 -21.52 -38.56 13.67
C SER A 43 -22.84 -38.14 13.04
N ALA A 44 -22.87 -37.98 11.71
CA ALA A 44 -24.02 -38.31 10.86
C ALA A 44 -23.59 -38.43 9.38
N SER A 45 -24.16 -39.46 8.74
CA SER A 45 -23.85 -40.15 7.48
C SER A 45 -23.71 -39.34 6.17
N PRO A 46 -23.11 -39.95 5.11
CA PRO A 46 -22.94 -39.35 3.79
C PRO A 46 -24.18 -39.49 2.89
N ALA A 47 -24.50 -38.46 2.11
CA ALA A 47 -25.48 -38.51 1.01
C ALA A 47 -24.76 -38.73 -0.34
N PRO A 48 -25.33 -39.50 -1.28
CA PRO A 48 -24.66 -39.91 -2.53
C PRO A 48 -24.64 -38.81 -3.61
N PRO A 49 -23.69 -38.87 -4.57
CA PRO A 49 -23.61 -37.93 -5.69
C PRO A 49 -24.65 -38.24 -6.76
N ALA A 50 -25.46 -37.25 -7.14
CA ALA A 50 -26.26 -37.30 -8.35
C ALA A 50 -25.36 -36.98 -9.56
N THR A 51 -24.93 -38.04 -10.23
CA THR A 51 -24.40 -38.03 -11.58
C THR A 51 -25.57 -37.82 -12.55
N SER A 52 -25.52 -36.78 -13.39
CA SER A 52 -26.31 -36.74 -14.62
C SER A 52 -25.45 -36.17 -15.73
N THR A 53 -24.91 -37.13 -16.46
CA THR A 53 -24.30 -37.04 -17.78
C THR A 53 -25.38 -36.72 -18.81
N SER A 54 -24.97 -36.13 -19.92
CA SER A 54 -25.60 -36.27 -21.24
C SER A 54 -26.76 -35.32 -21.58
N ALA A 55 -26.42 -34.27 -22.34
CA ALA A 55 -27.03 -34.01 -23.64
C ALA A 55 -26.20 -32.92 -24.35
N ALA A 56 -25.18 -33.37 -25.09
CA ALA A 56 -24.75 -32.64 -26.28
C ALA A 56 -25.95 -32.57 -27.23
N GLN A 57 -26.17 -31.43 -27.89
CA GLN A 57 -26.62 -31.32 -29.28
C GLN A 57 -26.51 -29.86 -29.76
N PRO A 58 -26.36 -29.65 -31.08
CA PRO A 58 -25.32 -28.77 -31.61
C PRO A 58 -25.80 -27.37 -32.01
N LEU A 59 -24.80 -26.50 -32.02
CA LEU A 59 -24.67 -25.27 -32.80
C LEU A 59 -25.37 -25.36 -34.17
N SER A 60 -26.35 -24.49 -34.43
CA SER A 60 -26.76 -24.09 -35.77
C SER A 60 -27.39 -22.70 -35.72
N THR A 61 -26.58 -21.69 -36.01
CA THR A 61 -27.03 -20.40 -36.53
C THR A 61 -27.54 -20.59 -37.96
N PRO A 62 -28.59 -19.86 -38.35
CA PRO A 62 -28.46 -19.09 -39.57
C PRO A 62 -28.83 -17.61 -39.38
N LEU A 63 -28.02 -16.77 -40.03
CA LEU A 63 -28.15 -15.32 -40.15
C LEU A 63 -29.38 -14.95 -41.00
N THR A 64 -30.20 -14.03 -40.50
CA THR A 64 -31.03 -13.14 -41.33
C THR A 64 -31.11 -11.75 -40.67
N PRO A 65 -30.67 -10.67 -41.35
CA PRO A 65 -30.81 -9.31 -40.86
C PRO A 65 -32.20 -8.74 -41.21
N SER A 66 -32.81 -8.01 -40.27
CA SER A 66 -34.03 -7.21 -40.50
C SER A 66 -33.84 -5.79 -39.91
N PRO A 67 -34.32 -4.73 -40.59
CA PRO A 67 -33.82 -3.37 -40.46
C PRO A 67 -34.49 -2.51 -39.36
N ASP A 68 -33.74 -1.48 -39.00
CA ASP A 68 -34.07 -0.18 -38.39
C ASP A 68 -35.40 0.01 -37.65
N ALA A 69 -35.29 0.29 -36.35
CA ALA A 69 -36.20 1.18 -35.65
C ALA A 69 -35.45 1.97 -34.55
N ALA A 70 -35.21 3.24 -34.87
CA ALA A 70 -35.34 4.40 -34.00
C ALA A 70 -34.82 4.31 -32.55
N GLY A 71 -33.68 4.98 -32.34
CA GLY A 71 -33.63 6.11 -31.40
C GLY A 71 -33.90 5.83 -29.93
N VAL A 72 -32.85 5.46 -29.19
CA VAL A 72 -32.68 5.92 -27.80
C VAL A 72 -31.22 6.28 -27.60
N ALA A 73 -30.95 7.58 -27.62
CA ALA A 73 -29.69 8.16 -27.21
C ALA A 73 -29.40 7.74 -25.76
N LYS A 74 -28.38 6.89 -25.59
CA LYS A 74 -27.80 6.56 -24.30
C LYS A 74 -27.03 7.80 -23.82
N PRO A 75 -27.34 8.39 -22.65
CA PRO A 75 -26.61 9.55 -22.18
C PRO A 75 -25.16 9.14 -21.90
N GLY A 76 -24.24 9.88 -22.54
CA GLY A 76 -22.81 9.77 -22.30
C GLY A 76 -22.51 9.96 -20.82
N LYS A 77 -21.79 9.00 -20.25
CA LYS A 77 -21.23 9.10 -18.92
C LYS A 77 -20.28 10.31 -18.91
N PRO A 78 -20.48 11.34 -18.07
CA PRO A 78 -19.53 12.44 -18.02
C PRO A 78 -18.18 11.86 -17.58
N SER A 79 -17.14 12.17 -18.35
CA SER A 79 -15.76 11.94 -17.95
C SER A 79 -15.59 12.50 -16.54
N SER A 80 -15.13 11.65 -15.62
CA SER A 80 -14.80 12.08 -14.27
C SER A 80 -13.67 13.10 -14.35
N ALA A 81 -14.04 14.38 -14.36
CA ALA A 81 -13.19 15.41 -13.81
C ALA A 81 -12.74 14.94 -12.42
N PRO A 82 -11.49 15.22 -12.01
CA PRO A 82 -11.00 14.78 -10.72
C PRO A 82 -11.99 15.26 -9.66
N VAL A 83 -12.64 14.31 -8.99
CA VAL A 83 -13.45 14.60 -7.81
C VAL A 83 -12.45 15.14 -6.81
N LEU A 84 -12.28 16.47 -6.80
CA LEU A 84 -11.62 17.18 -5.72
C LEU A 84 -12.34 16.69 -4.48
N VAL A 85 -11.63 15.93 -3.67
CA VAL A 85 -12.15 15.36 -2.43
C VAL A 85 -12.61 16.56 -1.62
N GLN A 86 -13.93 16.80 -1.62
CA GLN A 86 -14.53 17.94 -0.94
C GLN A 86 -14.10 17.88 0.52
N SER A 87 -13.62 19.00 1.04
CA SER A 87 -13.22 19.04 2.44
C SER A 87 -14.46 18.79 3.32
N SER A 88 -14.25 18.19 4.48
CA SER A 88 -15.33 17.96 5.44
C SER A 88 -15.74 19.24 6.19
N VAL A 89 -14.99 20.33 6.05
CA VAL A 89 -15.18 21.57 6.81
C VAL A 89 -15.53 22.69 5.82
N PRO A 90 -16.76 23.21 5.83
CA PRO A 90 -17.14 24.26 4.91
C PRO A 90 -16.38 25.57 5.20
N ALA A 91 -16.19 26.37 4.15
CA ALA A 91 -15.59 27.69 4.25
C ALA A 91 -16.31 28.56 5.29
N GLY A 92 -15.55 29.38 6.03
CA GLY A 92 -16.07 30.23 7.09
C GLY A 92 -16.22 29.57 8.46
N THR A 93 -15.90 28.27 8.60
CA THR A 93 -15.96 27.59 9.90
C THR A 93 -14.78 27.98 10.79
N PRO A 94 -14.98 28.50 12.01
CA PRO A 94 -13.90 28.78 12.95
C PRO A 94 -13.30 27.48 13.50
N LEU A 95 -11.98 27.31 13.36
CA LEU A 95 -11.25 26.14 13.84
C LEU A 95 -10.87 26.32 15.32
N LYS A 96 -11.75 25.81 16.19
CA LYS A 96 -11.63 25.97 17.64
C LYS A 96 -10.35 25.38 18.20
N GLY A 97 -9.68 26.13 19.07
CA GLY A 97 -8.55 25.62 19.88
C GLY A 97 -7.21 25.57 19.15
N LEU A 98 -7.08 26.21 17.99
CA LEU A 98 -5.79 26.38 17.31
C LEU A 98 -5.05 27.62 17.81
N ASN A 99 -5.76 28.68 18.21
CA ASN A 99 -5.11 29.87 18.70
C ASN A 99 -4.73 29.75 20.19
N PHE A 100 -3.45 29.98 20.48
CA PHE A 100 -2.90 30.04 21.83
C PHE A 100 -2.61 31.47 22.31
N LEU A 101 -2.82 32.48 21.46
CA LEU A 101 -2.54 33.89 21.75
C LEU A 101 -3.79 34.61 22.24
N LYS A 102 -3.69 35.27 23.40
CA LYS A 102 -4.82 35.94 24.09
C LYS A 102 -5.50 37.05 23.28
N ASN A 103 -4.77 37.70 22.37
CA ASN A 103 -5.24 38.85 21.60
C ASN A 103 -5.65 38.50 20.16
N LYS A 104 -5.69 37.21 19.81
CA LYS A 104 -6.09 36.76 18.48
C LYS A 104 -7.35 35.92 18.56
N THR A 105 -8.06 35.83 17.44
CA THR A 105 -9.19 34.91 17.28
C THR A 105 -8.70 33.59 16.69
N ASP A 106 -9.52 32.54 16.84
CA ASP A 106 -9.26 31.28 16.15
C ASP A 106 -9.26 31.50 14.62
N PRO A 107 -8.37 30.82 13.88
CA PRO A 107 -8.34 30.91 12.43
C PRO A 107 -9.63 30.33 11.83
N VAL A 108 -10.11 30.99 10.78
CA VAL A 108 -11.32 30.59 10.06
C VAL A 108 -10.92 29.80 8.82
N ALA A 109 -11.64 28.70 8.54
CA ALA A 109 -11.42 27.90 7.34
C ALA A 109 -11.71 28.71 6.07
N MET A 110 -10.79 28.65 5.11
CA MET A 110 -10.89 29.29 3.79
C MET A 110 -11.60 28.35 2.81
N GLU A 111 -11.79 28.79 1.56
CA GLU A 111 -12.37 27.95 0.50
C GLU A 111 -11.38 26.85 0.07
N ASP A 112 -11.89 25.69 -0.35
CA ASP A 112 -11.06 24.52 -0.72
C ASP A 112 -10.05 24.82 -1.83
N SER A 113 -10.38 25.77 -2.71
CA SER A 113 -9.53 26.22 -3.82
C SER A 113 -8.37 27.13 -3.41
N GLU A 114 -8.48 27.80 -2.26
CA GLU A 114 -7.42 28.67 -1.73
C GLU A 114 -6.33 27.86 -1.03
N TYR A 115 -6.65 26.63 -0.63
CA TYR A 115 -5.67 25.71 -0.05
C TYR A 115 -4.74 25.11 -1.11
N PRO A 116 -3.44 24.96 -0.81
CA PRO A 116 -2.50 24.33 -1.72
C PRO A 116 -2.90 22.89 -2.10
N ALA A 117 -2.67 22.51 -3.36
CA ALA A 117 -3.05 21.19 -3.88
C ALA A 117 -2.44 20.00 -3.12
N TRP A 118 -1.25 20.16 -2.51
CA TRP A 118 -0.60 19.09 -1.76
C TRP A 118 -1.40 18.65 -0.53
N LEU A 119 -2.24 19.54 0.04
CA LEU A 119 -3.07 19.24 1.21
C LEU A 119 -3.97 18.02 0.94
N TRP A 120 -4.59 17.99 -0.23
CA TRP A 120 -5.52 16.94 -0.64
C TRP A 120 -4.83 15.59 -0.92
N THR A 121 -3.50 15.62 -1.17
CA THR A 121 -2.70 14.42 -1.37
C THR A 121 -2.08 13.86 -0.08
N THR A 122 -2.06 14.62 1.03
CA THR A 122 -1.40 14.20 2.28
C THR A 122 -1.95 12.90 2.87
N LEU A 123 -3.27 12.67 2.73
CA LEU A 123 -3.93 11.48 3.28
C LEU A 123 -3.77 10.24 2.38
N GLN A 124 -3.25 10.43 1.16
CA GLN A 124 -2.92 9.33 0.27
C GLN A 124 -1.67 8.64 0.81
N ARG A 125 -1.89 7.55 1.54
CA ARG A 125 -0.79 6.73 2.06
C ARG A 125 0.02 6.20 0.87
N GLU A 126 1.30 6.53 0.85
CA GLU A 126 2.30 6.22 -0.20
C GLU A 126 2.59 4.71 -0.43
N GLY A 127 1.65 3.83 -0.07
CA GLY A 127 1.72 2.38 -0.27
C GLY A 127 0.36 1.68 -0.30
N LYS A 128 -0.74 2.40 -0.59
CA LYS A 128 -2.05 1.79 -0.91
C LYS A 128 -2.21 1.63 -2.43
N SER A 129 -1.21 1.08 -3.10
CA SER A 129 -1.36 0.58 -4.46
C SER A 129 -1.64 -0.92 -4.36
N GLU A 130 -2.92 -1.30 -4.50
CA GLU A 130 -3.48 -2.63 -4.86
C GLU A 130 -3.06 -3.88 -4.04
N GLU A 131 -1.82 -4.02 -3.62
CA GLU A 131 -1.23 -5.15 -2.88
C GLU A 131 -1.74 -5.24 -1.42
N ALA A 132 -2.24 -4.14 -0.86
CA ALA A 132 -2.81 -4.13 0.48
C ALA A 132 -4.11 -4.95 0.60
N ASP A 133 -4.83 -5.19 -0.51
CA ASP A 133 -6.04 -6.02 -0.52
C ASP A 133 -5.74 -7.53 -0.72
N GLU A 134 -4.51 -7.84 -1.14
CA GLU A 134 -3.95 -9.20 -1.20
C GLU A 134 -3.59 -9.72 0.21
N GLY A 135 -3.34 -8.80 1.14
CA GLY A 135 -2.92 -9.09 2.52
C GLY A 135 -3.96 -9.76 3.41
N ASP A 136 -5.20 -9.94 2.94
CA ASP A 136 -6.24 -10.63 3.71
C ASP A 136 -7.02 -11.66 2.89
N LEU A 137 -6.32 -12.46 2.10
CA LEU A 137 -6.92 -13.65 1.53
C LEU A 137 -7.37 -14.64 2.62
N PHE A 138 -6.78 -14.62 3.82
CA PHE A 138 -7.07 -15.61 4.86
C PHE A 138 -8.33 -15.32 5.68
N SER A 139 -8.65 -14.06 6.00
CA SER A 139 -9.88 -13.70 6.76
C SER A 139 -11.12 -13.58 5.87
N LYS A 140 -10.95 -13.64 4.54
CA LYS A 140 -12.06 -13.78 3.57
C LYS A 140 -12.65 -15.20 3.59
N SER A 141 -13.96 -15.31 3.30
CA SER A 141 -14.68 -16.59 3.27
C SER A 141 -14.04 -17.60 2.29
N LYS A 142 -14.12 -18.91 2.58
CA LYS A 142 -13.57 -20.00 1.73
C LYS A 142 -13.95 -19.87 0.24
N LYS A 143 -15.16 -19.37 -0.05
CA LYS A 143 -15.65 -19.12 -1.42
C LYS A 143 -14.92 -17.95 -2.08
N GLN A 144 -14.66 -16.87 -1.34
CA GLN A 144 -13.91 -15.71 -1.82
C GLN A 144 -12.47 -16.09 -2.14
N ARG A 145 -11.82 -16.90 -1.30
CA ARG A 145 -10.47 -17.45 -1.57
C ARG A 145 -10.41 -18.23 -2.88
N ARG A 146 -11.37 -19.14 -3.10
CA ARG A 146 -11.44 -19.94 -4.33
C ARG A 146 -11.68 -19.07 -5.57
N LEU A 147 -12.52 -18.05 -5.45
CA LEU A 147 -12.80 -17.13 -6.56
C LEU A 147 -11.59 -16.25 -6.88
N ALA A 148 -10.90 -15.73 -5.85
CA ALA A 148 -9.66 -14.97 -6.00
C ALA A 148 -8.57 -15.81 -6.67
N ALA A 149 -8.34 -17.05 -6.20
CA ALA A 149 -7.38 -17.97 -6.82
C ALA A 149 -7.71 -18.28 -8.29
N LYS A 150 -9.00 -18.47 -8.63
CA LYS A 150 -9.44 -18.66 -10.03
C LYS A 150 -9.19 -17.40 -10.87
N ARG A 151 -9.43 -16.20 -10.32
CA ARG A 151 -9.18 -14.93 -11.00
C ARG A 151 -7.68 -14.71 -11.25
N LEU A 152 -6.84 -14.94 -10.25
CA LEU A 152 -5.38 -14.85 -10.38
C LEU A 152 -4.86 -15.84 -11.43
N ARG A 153 -5.33 -17.10 -11.40
CA ARG A 153 -4.96 -18.09 -12.43
C ARG A 153 -5.38 -17.66 -13.84
N LYS A 154 -6.58 -17.08 -13.99
CA LYS A 154 -7.05 -16.56 -15.29
C LYS A 154 -6.21 -15.36 -15.75
N GLN A 155 -5.89 -14.43 -14.84
CA GLN A 155 -5.03 -13.29 -15.14
C GLN A 155 -3.62 -13.72 -15.54
N ALA A 156 -3.05 -14.70 -14.85
CA ALA A 156 -1.75 -15.29 -15.19
C ALA A 156 -1.75 -16.01 -16.55
N MET A 157 -2.85 -16.66 -16.93
CA MET A 157 -2.99 -17.25 -18.27
C MET A 157 -3.13 -16.20 -19.38
N LEU A 158 -3.80 -15.08 -19.09
CA LEU A 158 -4.00 -13.99 -20.06
C LEU A 158 -2.74 -13.15 -20.26
N ASN A 159 -1.95 -12.95 -19.20
CA ASN A 159 -0.72 -12.16 -19.22
C ASN A 159 0.44 -12.99 -18.65
N PRO A 160 1.08 -13.84 -19.46
CA PRO A 160 2.20 -14.64 -19.01
C PRO A 160 3.40 -13.79 -18.56
N ASP A 161 3.61 -12.62 -19.15
CA ASP A 161 4.73 -11.73 -18.82
C ASP A 161 4.61 -11.09 -17.42
N LEU A 162 3.38 -10.85 -16.96
CA LEU A 162 3.11 -10.29 -15.63
C LEU A 162 3.28 -11.33 -14.50
N LEU A 163 3.45 -12.61 -14.86
CA LEU A 163 3.72 -13.68 -13.90
C LEU A 163 5.19 -13.72 -13.46
N ALA A 164 6.09 -13.10 -14.23
CA ALA A 164 7.48 -12.99 -13.84
C ALA A 164 7.58 -12.23 -12.50
N PRO A 165 8.36 -12.72 -11.52
CA PRO A 165 8.52 -12.06 -10.23
C PRO A 165 8.97 -10.60 -10.42
N LYS A 166 8.24 -9.66 -9.82
CA LYS A 166 8.64 -8.25 -9.84
C LYS A 166 9.87 -8.06 -8.97
N ILE A 167 11.03 -7.96 -9.60
CA ILE A 167 12.29 -7.69 -8.90
C ILE A 167 12.20 -6.29 -8.27
N PRO A 168 12.37 -6.16 -6.93
CA PRO A 168 12.39 -4.87 -6.26
C PRO A 168 13.48 -3.95 -6.77
N VAL A 169 13.26 -2.63 -6.72
CA VAL A 169 14.18 -1.62 -7.27
C VAL A 169 15.60 -1.73 -6.70
N TYR A 170 15.76 -2.13 -5.44
CA TYR A 170 17.07 -2.26 -4.80
C TYR A 170 17.84 -3.53 -5.17
N GLU A 171 17.20 -4.52 -5.79
CA GLU A 171 17.86 -5.74 -6.30
C GLU A 171 18.21 -5.62 -7.80
N GLN A 172 17.71 -4.56 -8.47
CA GLN A 172 17.98 -4.33 -9.88
C GLN A 172 19.40 -3.79 -10.07
N SER A 173 20.11 -4.31 -11.07
CA SER A 173 21.43 -3.80 -11.51
C SER A 173 21.34 -2.85 -12.70
N ILE A 174 20.14 -2.35 -13.00
CA ILE A 174 19.89 -1.42 -14.11
C ILE A 174 20.34 -0.03 -13.67
N ASP A 175 21.02 0.68 -14.56
CA ASP A 175 21.49 2.03 -14.28
C ASP A 175 20.32 2.98 -14.00
N LEU A 176 20.47 3.79 -12.95
CA LEU A 176 19.51 4.86 -12.69
C LEU A 176 19.63 5.94 -13.77
N PRO A 177 18.53 6.63 -14.11
CA PRO A 177 18.57 7.72 -15.07
C PRO A 177 19.56 8.81 -14.60
N ALA A 178 20.53 9.14 -15.45
CA ALA A 178 21.56 10.15 -15.17
C ALA A 178 21.07 11.59 -15.41
N GLY A 179 19.98 11.75 -16.16
CA GLY A 179 19.40 13.02 -16.60
C GLY A 179 20.05 13.54 -17.88
N ASP A 180 19.25 13.84 -18.90
CA ASP A 180 19.72 14.24 -20.24
C ASP A 180 20.26 15.69 -20.31
N GLY A 181 20.70 16.25 -19.18
CA GLY A 181 21.10 17.65 -19.04
C GLY A 181 19.96 18.67 -19.05
N THR A 182 18.72 18.23 -19.32
CA THR A 182 17.52 19.07 -19.23
C THR A 182 17.01 19.15 -17.79
N ALA A 183 16.36 20.25 -17.41
CA ALA A 183 15.79 20.41 -16.07
C ALA A 183 14.79 19.31 -15.70
N LYS A 184 14.00 18.83 -16.68
CA LYS A 184 13.07 17.70 -16.49
C LYS A 184 13.83 16.40 -16.22
N GLY A 185 14.85 16.09 -17.02
CA GLY A 185 15.69 14.91 -16.82
C GLY A 185 16.41 14.90 -15.47
N SER A 186 16.86 16.07 -14.98
CA SER A 186 17.43 16.19 -13.63
C SER A 186 16.42 15.86 -12.53
N LEU A 187 15.19 16.40 -12.61
CA LEU A 187 14.14 16.11 -11.64
C LEU A 187 13.72 14.63 -11.64
N GLU A 188 13.72 13.98 -12.79
CA GLU A 188 13.42 12.54 -12.91
C GLU A 188 14.55 11.68 -12.35
N ALA A 189 15.80 12.03 -12.63
CA ALA A 189 16.97 11.40 -12.04
C ALA A 189 16.97 11.47 -10.51
N ASP A 190 16.63 12.64 -9.96
CA ASP A 190 16.57 12.83 -8.51
C ASP A 190 15.45 12.01 -7.88
N LYS A 191 14.25 11.98 -8.48
CA LYS A 191 13.14 11.12 -8.03
C LYS A 191 13.53 9.64 -8.00
N ALA A 192 14.15 9.14 -9.06
CA ALA A 192 14.58 7.73 -9.13
C ALA A 192 15.59 7.37 -8.03
N ARG A 193 16.53 8.28 -7.72
CA ARG A 193 17.50 8.12 -6.62
C ARG A 193 16.83 8.16 -5.25
N GLU A 194 15.88 9.06 -5.06
CA GLU A 194 15.08 9.15 -3.83
C GLU A 194 14.27 7.87 -3.60
N ASP A 195 13.65 7.34 -4.65
CA ASP A 195 12.83 6.13 -4.58
C ASP A 195 13.67 4.90 -4.25
N LEU A 196 14.87 4.76 -4.83
CA LEU A 196 15.83 3.72 -4.43
C LEU A 196 16.20 3.85 -2.94
N THR A 197 16.46 5.08 -2.48
CA THR A 197 16.80 5.34 -1.07
C THR A 197 15.66 4.99 -0.12
N LYS A 198 14.41 5.31 -0.49
CA LYS A 198 13.20 4.94 0.25
C LYS A 198 13.04 3.43 0.31
N ALA A 199 13.16 2.73 -0.82
CA ALA A 199 13.06 1.28 -0.88
C ALA A 199 14.12 0.58 0.01
N MET A 200 15.37 1.04 -0.06
CA MET A 200 16.46 0.57 0.81
C MET A 200 16.22 0.86 2.30
N ARG A 201 15.57 1.98 2.62
CA ARG A 201 15.20 2.31 4.00
C ARG A 201 14.11 1.38 4.52
N GLU A 202 13.13 1.04 3.69
CA GLU A 202 12.07 0.10 4.06
C GLU A 202 12.61 -1.31 4.29
N GLN A 203 13.49 -1.81 3.42
CA GLN A 203 14.14 -3.11 3.61
C GLN A 203 14.94 -3.15 4.92
N ARG A 204 15.73 -2.10 5.22
CA ARG A 204 16.45 -1.98 6.50
C ARG A 204 15.50 -1.97 7.69
N ARG A 205 14.37 -1.25 7.61
CA ARG A 205 13.35 -1.24 8.68
C ARG A 205 12.74 -2.63 8.88
N LYS A 206 12.48 -3.40 7.81
CA LYS A 206 11.98 -4.78 7.89
C LYS A 206 13.01 -5.70 8.56
N ALA A 207 14.27 -5.65 8.12
CA ALA A 207 15.36 -6.44 8.70
C ALA A 207 15.59 -6.13 10.20
N ILE A 208 15.55 -4.86 10.59
CA ILE A 208 15.66 -4.46 12.01
C ILE A 208 14.49 -5.03 12.82
N LYS A 209 13.26 -4.97 12.31
CA LYS A 209 12.08 -5.52 12.99
C LYS A 209 12.19 -7.03 13.16
N GLU A 210 12.60 -7.75 12.12
CA GLU A 210 12.82 -9.20 12.17
C GLU A 210 13.92 -9.57 13.17
N ALA A 211 15.08 -8.90 13.10
CA ALA A 211 16.18 -9.14 14.03
C ALA A 211 15.78 -8.86 15.48
N ASN A 212 15.03 -7.78 15.73
CA ASN A 212 14.50 -7.48 17.07
C ASN A 212 13.47 -8.52 17.53
N PHE A 213 12.62 -9.00 16.62
CA PHE A 213 11.64 -10.03 16.92
C PHE A 213 12.33 -11.35 17.28
N LEU A 214 13.26 -11.83 16.46
CA LEU A 214 14.02 -13.05 16.70
C LEU A 214 14.86 -12.95 17.97
N LYS A 215 15.49 -11.79 18.23
CA LYS A 215 16.26 -11.53 19.46
C LYS A 215 15.39 -11.54 20.73
N ALA A 216 14.12 -11.17 20.63
CA ALA A 216 13.19 -11.22 21.77
C ALA A 216 12.60 -12.62 22.00
N MET A 217 12.68 -13.51 21.00
CA MET A 217 12.14 -14.88 21.03
C MET A 217 13.17 -15.94 21.43
N GLY A 218 14.47 -15.68 21.25
CA GLY A 218 15.58 -16.54 21.67
C GLY A 218 16.16 -16.13 23.01
#